data_AF-A0A943YJQ6-F1
#
_entry.id   AF-A0A943YJQ6-F1
#
_cell.length_a   1.000
_cell.length_b   1.000
_cell.length_c   1.000
_cell.angle_alpha   90.00
_cell.angle_beta   90.00
_cell.angle_gamma   90.00
#
_symmetry.space_group_name_H-M   'P 1'
#
loop_
_entity.id
_entity.type
_entity.pdbx_description
1 polymer ?
#
loop_
_entity_poly.entity_id
_entity_poly.type
_entity_poly.pdbx_seq_one_letter_code
_entity_poly.pdbx_strand_id
1 'polypeptide(L)'
;MENLKDFLLMSEEEKIRRIKSLDPEEVIRILISVGTNALSAELLNQLAVAYNNSIQPEKAMETLDLVKEQERDAKWYYRYGYAYAAISLRLQEKKFLYQWKALEMIEKAITGSKTPEVIDWCLEMMDLRPDLTQLAKMNPSSFPRLSAYYLKARPDNEGSGEEEKYKKVSAIEWIFNQQEYLPDAFARDFNMYMAKRYPDDWSESRADEFVLEEPEILVIYEAWIRSPAQLHDNERLNEEDDLKEENKDNDMWQVEIMAHLKADNGKAFTLQELIFKLQNLMADKELGDHVFLEGMEYEGHECEGNGLIDNPDGISVFYVCCGS
;
A
#
# COMPACT_ATOMS: atom_id res chain seq x y z
N MET A 1 1.92 3.29 -29.34
CA MET A 1 2.16 1.86 -29.65
C MET A 1 3.63 1.69 -29.95
N GLU A 2 4.33 1.04 -29.03
CA GLU A 2 5.75 0.71 -29.21
C GLU A 2 5.95 -0.24 -30.40
N ASN A 3 6.96 0.02 -31.21
CA ASN A 3 7.28 -0.81 -32.36
C ASN A 3 8.05 -2.03 -31.86
N LEU A 4 7.40 -3.20 -31.83
CA LEU A 4 8.00 -4.48 -31.42
C LEU A 4 9.33 -4.77 -32.12
N LYS A 5 9.51 -4.32 -33.36
CA LYS A 5 10.79 -4.49 -34.08
C LYS A 5 11.93 -3.74 -33.41
N ASP A 6 11.67 -2.54 -32.90
CA ASP A 6 12.69 -1.73 -32.25
C ASP A 6 13.04 -2.35 -30.88
N PHE A 7 12.04 -2.85 -30.14
CA PHE A 7 12.27 -3.58 -28.88
C PHE A 7 13.11 -4.84 -29.08
N LEU A 8 12.86 -5.61 -30.15
CA LEU A 8 13.62 -6.83 -30.44
C LEU A 8 15.10 -6.58 -30.76
N LEU A 9 15.44 -5.38 -31.26
CA LEU A 9 16.80 -4.97 -31.60
C LEU A 9 17.62 -4.47 -30.40
N MET A 10 16.97 -4.19 -29.27
CA MET A 10 17.62 -3.72 -28.04
C MET A 10 18.47 -4.83 -27.39
N SER A 11 19.53 -4.42 -26.69
CA SER A 11 20.25 -5.29 -25.76
C SER A 11 19.35 -5.73 -24.60
N GLU A 12 19.76 -6.74 -23.85
CA GLU A 12 18.98 -7.22 -22.71
C GLU A 12 18.86 -6.13 -21.62
N GLU A 13 19.94 -5.42 -21.33
CA GLU A 13 19.95 -4.32 -20.36
C GLU A 13 19.06 -3.16 -20.82
N GLU A 14 19.03 -2.87 -22.12
CA GLU A 14 18.17 -1.86 -22.71
C GLU A 14 16.70 -2.25 -22.60
N LYS A 15 16.35 -3.52 -22.91
CA LYS A 15 14.99 -4.05 -22.74
C LYS A 15 14.54 -3.93 -21.28
N ILE A 16 15.37 -4.35 -20.33
CA ILE A 16 15.06 -4.28 -18.90
C ILE A 16 14.87 -2.82 -18.46
N ARG A 17 15.76 -1.91 -18.87
CA ARG A 17 15.62 -0.48 -18.53
C ARG A 17 14.34 0.10 -19.13
N ARG A 18 14.00 -0.29 -20.36
CA ARG A 18 12.83 0.21 -21.07
C ARG A 18 11.54 -0.24 -20.41
N ILE A 19 11.37 -1.54 -20.15
CA ILE A 19 10.12 -2.08 -19.56
C ILE A 19 9.86 -1.57 -18.14
N LYS A 20 10.90 -1.19 -17.38
CA LYS A 20 10.74 -0.57 -16.06
C LYS A 20 10.04 0.81 -16.08
N SER A 21 9.97 1.45 -17.24
CA SER A 21 9.30 2.75 -17.43
C SER A 21 7.88 2.65 -18.01
N LEU A 22 7.38 1.43 -18.20
CA LEU A 22 6.11 1.16 -18.86
C LEU A 22 5.05 0.71 -17.85
N ASP A 23 3.79 0.93 -18.19
CA ASP A 23 2.68 0.39 -17.42
C ASP A 23 2.69 -1.16 -17.48
N PRO A 24 2.22 -1.85 -16.43
CA PRO A 24 2.22 -3.31 -16.38
C PRO A 24 1.50 -3.98 -17.57
N GLU A 25 0.41 -3.41 -18.09
CA GLU A 25 -0.33 -3.99 -19.21
C GLU A 25 0.47 -3.90 -20.52
N GLU A 26 1.21 -2.81 -20.73
CA GLU A 26 2.11 -2.64 -21.86
C GLU A 26 3.32 -3.58 -21.75
N VAL A 27 3.89 -3.77 -20.56
CA VAL A 27 4.95 -4.77 -20.32
C VAL A 27 4.45 -6.18 -20.68
N ILE A 28 3.27 -6.57 -20.18
CA ILE A 28 2.64 -7.86 -20.49
C ILE A 28 2.47 -8.00 -22.00
N ARG A 29 1.89 -6.99 -22.67
CA ARG A 29 1.64 -7.01 -24.12
C ARG A 29 2.93 -7.20 -24.91
N ILE A 30 3.99 -6.45 -24.58
CA ILE A 30 5.28 -6.52 -25.27
C ILE A 30 5.92 -7.89 -25.06
N LEU A 31 6.11 -8.32 -23.82
CA LEU A 31 6.83 -9.56 -23.52
C LEU A 31 6.09 -10.81 -23.99
N ILE A 32 4.75 -10.82 -23.95
CA ILE A 32 3.95 -11.91 -24.54
C ILE A 32 4.07 -11.93 -26.07
N SER A 33 4.16 -10.77 -26.73
CA SER A 33 4.35 -10.71 -28.19
C SER A 33 5.71 -11.22 -28.66
N VAL A 34 6.74 -11.14 -27.79
CA VAL A 34 8.04 -11.78 -28.02
C VAL A 34 7.94 -13.31 -27.88
N GLY A 35 7.06 -13.78 -26.98
CA GLY A 35 6.82 -15.18 -26.68
C GLY A 35 7.66 -15.67 -25.50
N THR A 36 7.02 -16.28 -24.51
CA THR A 36 7.63 -16.65 -23.22
C THR A 36 8.84 -17.59 -23.36
N ASN A 37 8.83 -18.50 -24.35
CA ASN A 37 9.95 -19.40 -24.61
C ASN A 37 11.22 -18.70 -25.12
N ALA A 38 11.11 -17.46 -25.61
CA ALA A 38 12.22 -16.66 -26.11
C ALA A 38 12.74 -15.65 -25.08
N LEU A 39 12.08 -15.52 -23.93
CA LEU A 39 12.48 -14.59 -22.87
C LEU A 39 13.60 -15.20 -22.02
N SER A 40 14.51 -14.34 -21.55
CA SER A 40 15.48 -14.72 -20.52
C SER A 40 14.82 -14.90 -19.16
N ALA A 41 15.55 -15.46 -18.19
CA ALA A 41 15.10 -15.55 -16.81
C ALA A 41 14.74 -14.16 -16.23
N GLU A 42 15.50 -13.11 -16.54
CA GLU A 42 15.21 -11.77 -16.04
C GLU A 42 13.98 -11.16 -16.70
N LEU A 43 13.77 -11.32 -18.02
CA LEU A 43 12.55 -10.84 -18.67
C LEU A 43 11.31 -11.64 -18.23
N LEU A 44 11.44 -12.94 -17.94
CA LEU A 44 10.37 -13.73 -17.32
C LEU A 44 10.03 -13.21 -15.92
N ASN A 45 11.04 -12.88 -15.11
CA ASN A 45 10.84 -12.25 -13.81
C ASN A 45 10.08 -10.91 -13.93
N GLN A 46 10.45 -10.06 -14.89
CA GLN A 46 9.77 -8.77 -15.11
C GLN A 46 8.33 -8.97 -15.61
N LEU A 47 8.07 -9.96 -16.48
CA LEU A 47 6.72 -10.33 -16.87
C LEU A 47 5.87 -10.80 -15.67
N ALA A 48 6.46 -11.58 -14.75
CA ALA A 48 5.76 -12.00 -13.55
C ALA A 48 5.41 -10.83 -12.61
N VAL A 49 6.32 -9.85 -12.47
CA VAL A 49 6.05 -8.59 -11.75
C VAL A 49 4.87 -7.86 -12.38
N ALA A 50 4.86 -7.70 -13.70
CA ALA A 50 3.77 -7.04 -14.39
C ALA A 50 2.42 -7.76 -14.20
N TYR A 51 2.41 -9.10 -14.20
CA TYR A 51 1.21 -9.87 -13.88
C TYR A 51 0.72 -9.69 -12.45
N ASN A 52 1.62 -9.69 -11.46
CA ASN A 52 1.25 -9.43 -10.06
C ASN A 52 0.62 -8.04 -9.91
N ASN A 53 1.25 -7.01 -10.50
CA ASN A 53 0.75 -5.63 -10.45
C ASN A 53 -0.58 -5.45 -11.20
N SER A 54 -0.89 -6.35 -12.14
CA SER A 54 -2.18 -6.40 -12.85
C SER A 54 -3.19 -7.37 -12.20
N ILE A 55 -3.00 -7.72 -10.92
CA ILE A 55 -3.89 -8.60 -10.13
C ILE A 55 -4.09 -9.98 -10.79
N GLN A 56 -3.03 -10.52 -11.41
CA GLN A 56 -3.02 -11.84 -12.08
C GLN A 56 -1.94 -12.77 -11.49
N PRO A 57 -1.96 -13.06 -10.18
CA PRO A 57 -0.87 -13.80 -9.53
C PRO A 57 -0.74 -15.26 -9.98
N GLU A 58 -1.82 -15.90 -10.46
CA GLU A 58 -1.73 -17.22 -11.07
C GLU A 58 -0.83 -17.21 -12.32
N LYS A 59 -0.99 -16.21 -13.19
CA LYS A 59 -0.13 -16.05 -14.38
C LYS A 59 1.29 -15.65 -14.02
N ALA A 60 1.47 -14.87 -12.96
CA ALA A 60 2.78 -14.57 -12.43
C ALA A 60 3.52 -15.86 -12.01
N MET A 61 2.85 -16.75 -11.28
CA MET A 61 3.40 -18.06 -10.90
C MET A 61 3.71 -18.93 -12.12
N GLU A 62 2.77 -19.07 -13.06
CA GLU A 62 2.99 -19.82 -14.31
C GLU A 62 4.21 -19.30 -15.08
N THR A 63 4.42 -17.99 -15.09
CA THR A 63 5.58 -17.35 -15.73
C THR A 63 6.87 -17.64 -14.97
N LEU A 64 6.85 -17.53 -13.63
CA LEU A 64 8.02 -17.82 -12.79
C LEU A 64 8.43 -19.29 -12.85
N ASP A 65 7.49 -20.20 -13.05
CA ASP A 65 7.76 -21.63 -13.22
C ASP A 65 8.57 -21.95 -14.49
N LEU A 66 8.56 -21.06 -15.49
CA LEU A 66 9.39 -21.18 -16.69
C LEU A 66 10.88 -20.88 -16.42
N VAL A 67 11.19 -20.16 -15.34
CA VAL A 67 12.57 -19.89 -14.94
C VAL A 67 13.19 -21.18 -14.40
N LYS A 68 14.32 -21.59 -14.98
CA LYS A 68 15.00 -22.83 -14.59
C LYS A 68 15.49 -22.73 -13.15
N GLU A 69 15.48 -23.84 -12.42
CA GLU A 69 15.79 -23.88 -10.99
C GLU A 69 17.16 -23.25 -10.64
N GLN A 70 18.18 -23.49 -11.47
CA GLN A 70 19.53 -22.93 -11.27
C GLN A 70 19.64 -21.41 -11.50
N GLU A 71 18.63 -20.80 -12.13
CA GLU A 71 18.57 -19.35 -12.40
C GLU A 71 17.69 -18.61 -11.37
N ARG A 72 17.09 -19.33 -10.40
CA ARG A 72 16.22 -18.74 -9.38
C ARG A 72 17.06 -18.14 -8.25
N ASP A 73 16.97 -16.83 -8.11
CA ASP A 73 17.63 -16.07 -7.05
C ASP A 73 16.65 -15.69 -5.94
N ALA A 74 17.13 -14.91 -4.95
CA ALA A 74 16.30 -14.43 -3.86
C ALA A 74 15.10 -13.59 -4.34
N LYS A 75 15.27 -12.79 -5.40
CA LYS A 75 14.20 -11.98 -5.99
C LYS A 75 13.13 -12.86 -6.63
N TRP A 76 13.50 -13.98 -7.25
CA TRP A 76 12.55 -14.97 -7.75
C TRP A 76 11.68 -15.53 -6.62
N TYR A 77 12.30 -15.94 -5.49
CA TYR A 77 11.56 -16.46 -4.34
C TYR A 77 10.62 -15.41 -3.75
N TYR A 78 11.08 -14.17 -3.60
CA TYR A 78 10.23 -13.06 -3.14
C TYR A 78 9.00 -12.87 -4.04
N ARG A 79 9.20 -12.77 -5.37
CA ARG A 79 8.10 -12.60 -6.35
C ARG A 79 7.10 -13.75 -6.32
N TYR A 80 7.59 -14.98 -6.13
CA TYR A 80 6.73 -16.16 -6.01
C TYR A 80 5.95 -16.15 -4.69
N GLY A 81 6.59 -15.73 -3.59
CA GLY A 81 5.94 -15.51 -2.30
C GLY A 81 4.86 -14.44 -2.37
N TYR A 82 5.13 -13.33 -3.07
CA TYR A 82 4.16 -12.28 -3.34
C TYR A 82 2.90 -12.82 -4.04
N ALA A 83 3.08 -13.64 -5.08
CA ALA A 83 1.95 -14.23 -5.78
C ALA A 83 1.11 -15.14 -4.88
N TYR A 84 1.75 -15.96 -4.02
CA TYR A 84 1.03 -16.75 -3.02
C TYR A 84 0.29 -15.90 -1.99
N ALA A 85 0.93 -14.82 -1.52
CA ALA A 85 0.31 -13.86 -0.63
C ALA A 85 -0.95 -13.25 -1.27
N ALA A 86 -0.88 -12.81 -2.53
CA ALA A 86 -2.01 -12.27 -3.27
C ALA A 86 -3.14 -13.31 -3.50
N ILE A 87 -2.81 -14.58 -3.74
CA ILE A 87 -3.81 -15.65 -3.85
C ILE A 87 -4.51 -15.90 -2.51
N SER A 88 -3.78 -15.87 -1.39
CA SER A 88 -4.36 -16.12 -0.07
C SER A 88 -5.45 -15.12 0.33
N LEU A 89 -5.44 -13.92 -0.23
CA LEU A 89 -6.48 -12.90 -0.03
C LEU A 89 -7.77 -13.24 -0.79
N ARG A 90 -7.68 -13.95 -1.92
CA ARG A 90 -8.81 -14.23 -2.81
C ARG A 90 -9.47 -15.60 -2.57
N LEU A 91 -8.71 -16.59 -2.07
CA LEU A 91 -9.19 -17.98 -1.94
C LEU A 91 -9.31 -18.42 -0.47
N GLN A 92 -10.49 -18.24 0.12
CA GLN A 92 -10.76 -18.55 1.52
C GLN A 92 -10.56 -20.04 1.87
N GLU A 93 -11.04 -20.97 1.03
CA GLU A 93 -10.97 -22.42 1.29
C GLU A 93 -9.53 -22.95 1.48
N LYS A 94 -8.55 -22.24 0.91
CA LYS A 94 -7.12 -22.61 0.96
C LYS A 94 -6.25 -21.48 1.52
N LYS A 95 -6.84 -20.51 2.20
CA LYS A 95 -6.14 -19.30 2.70
C LYS A 95 -4.89 -19.67 3.49
N PHE A 96 -5.03 -20.54 4.50
CA PHE A 96 -3.91 -20.98 5.33
C PHE A 96 -2.79 -21.65 4.51
N LEU A 97 -3.14 -22.50 3.54
CA LEU A 97 -2.17 -23.16 2.68
C LEU A 97 -1.34 -22.14 1.87
N TYR A 98 -2.00 -21.13 1.31
CA TYR A 98 -1.34 -20.10 0.52
C TYR A 98 -0.55 -19.11 1.37
N GLN A 99 -1.04 -18.74 2.56
CA GLN A 99 -0.29 -17.96 3.54
C GLN A 99 1.00 -18.69 3.95
N TRP A 100 0.89 -19.97 4.28
CA TRP A 100 2.03 -20.79 4.66
C TRP A 100 3.07 -20.87 3.54
N LYS A 101 2.62 -21.12 2.31
CA LYS A 101 3.49 -21.15 1.13
C LYS A 101 4.14 -19.79 0.83
N ALA A 102 3.44 -18.68 1.07
CA ALA A 102 4.03 -17.35 0.95
C ALA A 102 5.18 -17.19 1.94
N LEU A 103 4.97 -17.53 3.22
CA LEU A 103 6.01 -17.49 4.25
C LEU A 103 7.21 -18.39 3.95
N GLU A 104 6.97 -19.60 3.41
CA GLU A 104 8.06 -20.48 2.97
C GLU A 104 8.91 -19.85 1.86
N MET A 105 8.29 -19.11 0.93
CA MET A 105 9.02 -18.42 -0.13
C MET A 105 9.77 -17.20 0.41
N ILE A 106 9.17 -16.44 1.33
CA ILE A 106 9.80 -15.30 2.00
C ILE A 106 11.03 -15.76 2.80
N GLU A 107 10.91 -16.84 3.57
CA GLU A 107 12.03 -17.44 4.32
C GLU A 107 13.18 -17.83 3.37
N LYS A 108 12.87 -18.41 2.20
CA LYS A 108 13.87 -18.73 1.16
C LYS A 108 14.49 -17.48 0.56
N ALA A 109 13.70 -16.44 0.30
CA ALA A 109 14.18 -15.17 -0.22
C ALA A 109 15.17 -14.52 0.76
N ILE A 110 14.80 -14.39 2.04
CA ILE A 110 15.67 -13.85 3.10
C ILE A 110 16.93 -14.69 3.24
N THR A 111 16.81 -16.02 3.25
CA THR A 111 17.95 -16.94 3.38
C THR A 111 18.93 -16.83 2.20
N GLY A 112 18.41 -16.68 0.97
CA GLY A 112 19.20 -16.60 -0.25
C GLY A 112 19.71 -15.19 -0.58
N SER A 113 19.27 -14.18 0.15
CA SER A 113 19.60 -12.78 -0.13
C SER A 113 21.05 -12.46 0.22
N LYS A 114 21.71 -11.73 -0.69
CA LYS A 114 23.08 -11.22 -0.49
C LYS A 114 23.11 -9.71 -0.24
N THR A 115 21.98 -9.03 -0.44
CA THR A 115 21.80 -7.59 -0.28
C THR A 115 20.65 -7.30 0.67
N PRO A 116 20.65 -6.15 1.37
CA PRO A 116 19.51 -5.71 2.19
C PRO A 116 18.22 -5.55 1.38
N GLU A 117 18.29 -5.01 0.16
CA GLU A 117 17.14 -4.72 -0.71
C GLU A 117 16.04 -5.81 -0.71
N VAL A 118 16.39 -7.08 -0.91
CA VAL A 118 15.39 -8.16 -0.97
C VAL A 118 14.87 -8.54 0.42
N ILE A 119 15.70 -8.39 1.45
CA ILE A 119 15.29 -8.57 2.84
C ILE A 119 14.30 -7.46 3.21
N ASP A 120 14.59 -6.22 2.85
CA ASP A 120 13.73 -5.06 3.11
C ASP A 120 12.37 -5.24 2.43
N TRP A 121 12.33 -5.63 1.16
CA TRP A 121 11.06 -5.98 0.46
C TRP A 121 10.29 -7.11 1.15
N CYS A 122 11.00 -8.11 1.69
CA CYS A 122 10.36 -9.19 2.44
C CYS A 122 9.74 -8.66 3.74
N LEU A 123 10.41 -7.75 4.45
CA LEU A 123 9.92 -7.16 5.70
C LEU A 123 8.74 -6.21 5.43
N GLU A 124 8.82 -5.36 4.41
CA GLU A 124 7.72 -4.52 3.95
C GLU A 124 6.46 -5.36 3.64
N MET A 125 6.63 -6.50 2.97
CA MET A 125 5.50 -7.42 2.73
C MET A 125 4.88 -7.94 4.03
N MET A 126 5.68 -8.20 5.06
CA MET A 126 5.15 -8.64 6.36
C MET A 126 4.35 -7.52 7.03
N ASP A 127 4.81 -6.28 6.92
CA ASP A 127 4.13 -5.11 7.47
C ASP A 127 2.76 -4.91 6.83
N LEU A 128 2.73 -4.99 5.49
CA LEU A 128 1.50 -4.90 4.70
C LEU A 128 0.59 -6.14 4.87
N ARG A 129 1.07 -7.21 5.50
CA ARG A 129 0.32 -8.47 5.69
C ARG A 129 0.32 -8.94 7.14
N PRO A 130 -0.47 -8.29 8.02
CA PRO A 130 -0.60 -8.67 9.42
C PRO A 130 -0.98 -10.15 9.63
N ASP A 131 -1.75 -10.72 8.71
CA ASP A 131 -2.15 -12.13 8.73
C ASP A 131 -0.97 -13.08 8.51
N LEU A 132 -0.03 -12.73 7.61
CA LEU A 132 1.22 -13.46 7.42
C LEU A 132 2.16 -13.25 8.62
N THR A 133 2.25 -12.02 9.12
CA THR A 133 3.07 -11.67 10.28
C THR A 133 2.66 -12.43 11.53
N GLN A 134 1.37 -12.46 11.84
CA GLN A 134 0.87 -13.23 12.97
C GLN A 134 1.16 -14.73 12.81
N LEU A 135 0.95 -15.28 11.61
CA LEU A 135 1.22 -16.68 11.34
C LEU A 135 2.72 -17.03 11.49
N ALA A 136 3.62 -16.16 11.03
CA ALA A 136 5.06 -16.31 11.20
C ALA A 136 5.46 -16.24 12.69
N LYS A 137 4.93 -15.26 13.44
CA LYS A 137 5.18 -15.10 14.89
C LYS A 137 4.71 -16.31 15.70
N MET A 138 3.61 -16.94 15.32
CA MET A 138 3.12 -18.17 15.97
C MET A 138 3.97 -19.40 15.64
N ASN A 139 4.82 -19.34 14.60
CA ASN A 139 5.57 -20.48 14.08
C ASN A 139 7.05 -20.15 13.83
N PRO A 140 7.79 -19.61 14.82
CA PRO A 140 9.13 -19.07 14.59
C PRO A 140 10.16 -20.15 14.21
N SER A 141 9.97 -21.39 14.69
CA SER A 141 10.80 -22.53 14.32
C SER A 141 10.69 -22.92 12.84
N SER A 142 9.56 -22.59 12.21
CA SER A 142 9.29 -22.87 10.79
C SER A 142 9.90 -21.81 9.86
N PHE A 143 10.05 -20.58 10.36
CA PHE A 143 10.59 -19.43 9.63
C PHE A 143 11.70 -18.74 10.43
N PRO A 144 12.83 -19.44 10.70
CA PRO A 144 13.83 -18.99 11.65
C PRO A 144 14.57 -17.71 11.20
N ARG A 145 14.81 -17.51 9.89
CA ARG A 145 15.46 -16.28 9.41
C ARG A 145 14.50 -15.12 9.43
N LEU A 146 13.29 -15.30 8.92
CA LEU A 146 12.23 -14.29 8.97
C LEU A 146 12.00 -13.84 10.41
N SER A 147 11.85 -14.78 11.35
CA SER A 147 11.68 -14.47 12.77
C SER A 147 12.88 -13.74 13.34
N ALA A 148 14.10 -14.16 13.02
CA ALA A 148 15.31 -13.51 13.51
C ALA A 148 15.50 -12.08 12.96
N TYR A 149 15.11 -11.82 11.70
CA TYR A 149 15.15 -10.47 11.13
C TYR A 149 14.03 -9.61 11.70
N TYR A 150 12.79 -10.11 11.68
CA TYR A 150 11.63 -9.36 12.11
C TYR A 150 11.69 -9.02 13.61
N LEU A 151 11.99 -9.99 14.49
CA LEU A 151 12.11 -9.76 15.94
C LEU A 151 13.35 -8.95 16.34
N LYS A 152 14.38 -8.87 15.49
CA LYS A 152 15.59 -8.08 15.78
C LYS A 152 15.51 -6.66 15.21
N ALA A 153 14.92 -6.48 14.04
CA ALA A 153 14.66 -5.18 13.44
C ALA A 153 13.51 -4.46 14.16
N ARG A 154 12.57 -5.22 14.71
CA ARG A 154 11.43 -4.75 15.48
C ARG A 154 11.32 -5.60 16.74
N PRO A 155 12.19 -5.38 17.76
CA PRO A 155 12.01 -6.03 19.06
C PRO A 155 10.58 -5.76 19.50
N ASP A 156 9.90 -6.78 20.05
CA ASP A 156 8.54 -6.65 20.55
C ASP A 156 8.47 -5.45 21.50
N ASN A 157 8.13 -4.27 20.99
CA ASN A 157 7.07 -3.52 21.60
C ASN A 157 5.88 -4.44 21.38
N GLU A 158 5.52 -5.21 22.42
CA GLU A 158 4.10 -5.41 22.67
C GLU A 158 3.49 -4.04 22.38
N GLY A 159 2.69 -3.96 21.30
CA GLY A 159 2.17 -2.69 20.81
C GLY A 159 1.77 -1.89 22.03
N SER A 160 2.25 -0.64 22.12
CA SER A 160 1.71 0.26 23.14
C SER A 160 0.19 0.05 23.12
N GLY A 161 -0.49 0.01 24.27
CA GLY A 161 -1.94 -0.30 24.29
C GLY A 161 -2.78 0.57 23.33
N GLU A 162 -2.19 1.63 22.79
CA GLU A 162 -2.64 2.53 21.74
C GLU A 162 -2.55 1.95 20.31
N GLU A 163 -1.50 1.22 19.90
CA GLU A 163 -1.45 0.55 18.58
C GLU A 163 -2.53 -0.53 18.44
N GLU A 164 -2.80 -1.28 19.52
CA GLU A 164 -3.86 -2.30 19.51
C GLU A 164 -5.26 -1.66 19.49
N LYS A 165 -5.42 -0.47 20.07
CA LYS A 165 -6.66 0.34 20.02
C LYS A 165 -7.01 0.76 18.60
N TYR A 166 -6.02 1.10 17.78
CA TYR A 166 -6.21 1.66 16.43
C TYR A 166 -6.02 0.65 15.29
N LYS A 167 -5.90 -0.64 15.61
CA LYS A 167 -5.72 -1.72 14.61
C LYS A 167 -6.80 -1.78 13.51
N LYS A 168 -7.99 -1.21 13.72
CA LYS A 168 -9.05 -1.18 12.70
C LYS A 168 -8.79 -0.17 11.58
N VAL A 169 -8.09 0.94 11.88
CA VAL A 169 -7.80 1.97 10.86
C VAL A 169 -6.60 1.61 9.97
N SER A 170 -5.74 0.69 10.39
CA SER A 170 -4.64 0.14 9.57
C SER A 170 -5.05 -0.94 8.55
N ALA A 171 -6.35 -1.25 8.45
CA ALA A 171 -6.86 -2.26 7.53
C ALA A 171 -7.87 -1.68 6.52
N ILE A 172 -7.87 -0.35 6.34
CA ILE A 172 -8.82 0.33 5.46
C ILE A 172 -8.18 0.57 4.09
N GLU A 173 -8.79 0.04 3.03
CA GLU A 173 -8.36 0.24 1.65
C GLU A 173 -9.33 1.16 0.88
N TRP A 174 -8.82 2.19 0.22
CA TRP A 174 -9.58 3.11 -0.64
C TRP A 174 -8.68 3.72 -1.72
N ILE A 175 -9.22 4.08 -2.89
CA ILE A 175 -8.46 4.80 -3.93
C ILE A 175 -8.98 6.24 -3.95
N PHE A 176 -8.14 7.17 -3.50
CA PHE A 176 -8.44 8.59 -3.57
C PHE A 176 -8.46 9.08 -5.02
N ASN A 177 -9.28 10.09 -5.27
CA ASN A 177 -9.37 10.72 -6.58
C ASN A 177 -9.70 12.22 -6.44
N GLN A 178 -9.62 12.97 -7.54
CA GLN A 178 -9.84 14.42 -7.55
C GLN A 178 -11.33 14.82 -7.62
N GLN A 179 -12.25 13.94 -7.20
CA GLN A 179 -13.67 14.24 -7.15
C GLN A 179 -14.08 14.61 -5.73
N GLU A 180 -14.67 15.79 -5.58
CA GLU A 180 -15.39 16.16 -4.37
C GLU A 180 -16.75 15.47 -4.36
N TYR A 181 -17.09 14.81 -3.25
CA TYR A 181 -18.33 14.08 -3.12
C TYR A 181 -19.34 14.77 -2.19
N LEU A 182 -20.62 14.64 -2.55
CA LEU A 182 -21.72 14.73 -1.60
C LEU A 182 -21.89 13.38 -0.87
N PRO A 183 -22.40 13.37 0.38
CA PRO A 183 -22.49 12.14 1.19
C PRO A 183 -23.18 10.96 0.48
N ASP A 184 -24.36 11.18 -0.11
CA ASP A 184 -25.13 10.12 -0.79
C ASP A 184 -24.41 9.58 -2.05
N ALA A 185 -23.66 10.44 -2.74
CA ALA A 185 -22.90 10.04 -3.92
C ALA A 185 -21.69 9.19 -3.51
N PHE A 186 -20.98 9.63 -2.47
CA PHE A 186 -19.86 8.88 -1.91
C PHE A 186 -20.32 7.51 -1.41
N ALA A 187 -21.37 7.44 -0.60
CA ALA A 187 -21.87 6.20 -0.01
C ALA A 187 -22.14 5.12 -1.08
N ARG A 188 -22.78 5.50 -2.20
CA ARG A 188 -23.03 4.56 -3.30
C ARG A 188 -21.73 4.07 -3.94
N ASP A 189 -20.84 4.99 -4.29
CA ASP A 189 -19.63 4.67 -5.05
C ASP A 189 -18.64 3.88 -4.18
N PHE A 190 -18.54 4.24 -2.89
CA PHE A 190 -17.80 3.52 -1.87
C PHE A 190 -18.32 2.08 -1.71
N ASN A 191 -19.63 1.89 -1.51
CA ASN A 191 -20.21 0.55 -1.38
C ASN A 191 -20.02 -0.30 -2.65
N MET A 192 -20.16 0.30 -3.83
CA MET A 192 -19.94 -0.40 -5.10
C MET A 192 -18.48 -0.84 -5.27
N TYR A 193 -17.52 0.03 -4.90
CA TYR A 193 -16.10 -0.29 -4.89
C TYR A 193 -15.79 -1.44 -3.93
N MET A 194 -16.25 -1.34 -2.69
CA MET A 194 -16.00 -2.35 -1.66
C MET A 194 -16.64 -3.69 -1.99
N ALA A 195 -17.87 -3.71 -2.52
CA ALA A 195 -18.52 -4.93 -2.98
C ALA A 195 -17.79 -5.60 -4.14
N LYS A 196 -17.18 -4.82 -5.04
CA LYS A 196 -16.36 -5.35 -6.13
C LYS A 196 -15.02 -5.92 -5.62
N ARG A 197 -14.42 -5.24 -4.64
CA ARG A 197 -13.12 -5.62 -4.06
C ARG A 197 -13.23 -6.86 -3.16
N TYR A 198 -14.31 -6.94 -2.38
CA TYR A 198 -14.57 -8.00 -1.39
C TYR A 198 -15.97 -8.62 -1.60
N PRO A 199 -16.23 -9.31 -2.72
CA PRO A 199 -17.58 -9.75 -3.10
C PRO A 199 -18.22 -10.74 -2.11
N ASP A 200 -17.41 -11.50 -1.38
CA ASP A 200 -17.89 -12.50 -0.41
C ASP A 200 -17.90 -11.98 1.04
N ASP A 201 -17.15 -10.90 1.33
CA ASP A 201 -16.91 -10.38 2.69
C ASP A 201 -17.52 -8.98 2.93
N TRP A 202 -18.00 -8.30 1.89
CA TRP A 202 -18.63 -6.99 2.01
C TRP A 202 -20.15 -7.08 2.21
N SER A 203 -20.65 -6.31 3.17
CA SER A 203 -22.06 -5.94 3.27
C SER A 203 -22.15 -4.44 3.55
N GLU A 204 -23.20 -3.78 3.05
CA GLU A 204 -23.37 -2.32 3.25
C GLU A 204 -23.35 -1.93 4.73
N SER A 205 -23.79 -2.81 5.63
CA SER A 205 -23.73 -2.59 7.08
C SER A 205 -22.31 -2.42 7.63
N ARG A 206 -21.27 -2.89 6.92
CA ARG A 206 -19.87 -2.70 7.32
C ARG A 206 -19.41 -1.25 7.11
N ALA A 207 -20.07 -0.51 6.22
CA ALA A 207 -19.81 0.91 6.00
C ALA A 207 -20.11 1.74 7.27
N ASP A 208 -21.11 1.31 8.04
CA ASP A 208 -21.55 1.94 9.29
C ASP A 208 -20.83 1.43 10.55
N GLU A 209 -19.87 0.49 10.41
CA GLU A 209 -19.10 0.00 11.56
C GLU A 209 -18.20 1.09 12.13
N PHE A 210 -18.19 1.23 13.45
CA PHE A 210 -17.24 2.10 14.14
C PHE A 210 -15.82 1.55 14.04
N VAL A 211 -14.95 2.31 13.39
CA VAL A 211 -13.54 1.96 13.17
C VAL A 211 -12.59 2.76 14.06
N LEU A 212 -13.02 3.92 14.53
CA LEU A 212 -12.21 4.80 15.37
C LEU A 212 -13.07 5.48 16.43
N GLU A 213 -12.89 5.08 17.69
CA GLU A 213 -13.66 5.57 18.84
C GLU A 213 -13.08 6.87 19.40
N GLU A 214 -12.86 7.86 18.51
CA GLU A 214 -12.44 9.21 18.87
C GLU A 214 -13.49 10.24 18.43
N PRO A 215 -13.82 11.25 19.27
CA PRO A 215 -14.76 12.31 18.90
C PRO A 215 -14.17 13.28 17.86
N GLU A 216 -12.84 13.43 17.86
CA GLU A 216 -12.07 14.24 16.94
C GLU A 216 -10.65 13.69 16.81
N ILE A 217 -10.03 13.91 15.65
CA ILE A 217 -8.68 13.44 15.34
C ILE A 217 -7.94 14.51 14.53
N LEU A 218 -6.62 14.45 14.57
CA LEU A 218 -5.76 15.08 13.60
C LEU A 218 -5.28 14.02 12.61
N VAL A 219 -5.27 14.35 11.33
CA VAL A 219 -4.69 13.51 10.29
C VAL A 219 -3.59 14.28 9.57
N ILE A 220 -2.46 13.63 9.33
CA ILE A 220 -1.34 14.14 8.53
C ILE A 220 -1.31 13.36 7.23
N TYR A 221 -1.17 14.04 6.11
CA TYR A 221 -1.03 13.41 4.81
C TYR A 221 -0.15 14.25 3.87
N GLU A 222 0.51 13.57 2.92
CA GLU A 222 1.30 14.23 1.89
C GLU A 222 0.46 14.52 0.64
N ALA A 223 0.64 15.71 0.07
CA ALA A 223 0.05 16.06 -1.20
C ALA A 223 0.84 17.14 -1.94
N TRP A 224 0.62 17.24 -3.25
CA TRP A 224 1.09 18.32 -4.09
C TRP A 224 0.03 19.41 -4.21
N ILE A 225 0.41 20.65 -3.90
CA ILE A 225 -0.45 21.83 -4.03
C ILE A 225 0.20 22.89 -4.92
N ARG A 226 -0.62 23.61 -5.67
CA ARG A 226 -0.23 24.78 -6.49
C ARG A 226 -0.32 26.08 -5.72
N SER A 227 -1.11 26.10 -4.64
CA SER A 227 -1.34 27.29 -3.83
C SER A 227 -1.82 26.91 -2.43
N PRO A 228 -1.45 27.69 -1.39
CA PRO A 228 -2.04 27.55 -0.05
C PRO A 228 -3.56 27.73 -0.02
N ALA A 229 -4.16 28.31 -1.08
CA ALA A 229 -5.60 28.44 -1.22
C ALA A 229 -6.34 27.09 -1.40
N GLN A 230 -5.61 25.99 -1.64
CA GLN A 230 -6.15 24.62 -1.67
C GLN A 230 -6.27 24.01 -0.26
N LEU A 231 -5.76 24.67 0.78
CA LEU A 231 -5.98 24.23 2.15
C LEU A 231 -7.40 24.57 2.59
N HIS A 232 -8.11 23.58 3.12
CA HIS A 232 -9.41 23.78 3.73
C HIS A 232 -9.30 24.53 5.07
N ASP A 233 -10.41 25.08 5.57
CA ASP A 233 -10.43 25.84 6.82
C ASP A 233 -9.90 25.02 8.02
N ASN A 234 -10.12 23.70 7.98
CA ASN A 234 -9.67 22.72 8.96
C ASN A 234 -8.29 22.11 8.63
N GLU A 235 -7.48 22.75 7.79
CA GLU A 235 -6.14 22.28 7.40
C GLU A 235 -5.06 23.33 7.65
N ARG A 236 -3.85 22.90 8.01
CA ARG A 236 -2.63 23.72 7.96
C ARG A 236 -1.46 22.88 7.46
N LEU A 237 -0.39 23.55 7.09
CA LEU A 237 0.88 22.88 6.82
C LEU A 237 1.47 22.31 8.11
N ASN A 238 2.05 21.12 8.00
CA ASN A 238 2.80 20.50 9.08
C ASN A 238 4.12 21.26 9.30
N GLU A 239 4.80 21.64 8.22
CA GLU A 239 5.97 22.52 8.24
C GLU A 239 5.71 23.85 7.50
N GLU A 240 5.88 24.98 8.21
CA GLU A 240 5.65 26.32 7.63
C GLU A 240 6.61 26.66 6.47
N ASP A 241 7.76 26.00 6.42
CA ASP A 241 8.86 26.26 5.49
C ASP A 241 8.71 25.54 4.13
N ASP A 242 7.69 24.71 3.96
CA ASP A 242 7.49 23.90 2.74
C ASP A 242 7.25 24.75 1.49
N LEU A 243 6.65 25.93 1.64
CA LEU A 243 6.21 26.80 0.53
C LEU A 243 7.32 27.67 -0.07
N LYS A 244 8.60 27.37 0.18
CA LYS A 244 9.71 28.09 -0.44
C LYS A 244 9.72 27.85 -1.95
N GLU A 245 9.96 28.89 -2.75
CA GLU A 245 9.98 28.78 -4.23
C GLU A 245 11.01 27.77 -4.75
N GLU A 246 12.12 27.57 -4.02
CA GLU A 246 13.15 26.60 -4.34
C GLU A 246 12.71 25.13 -4.17
N ASN A 247 11.64 24.89 -3.41
CA ASN A 247 11.07 23.55 -3.18
C ASN A 247 10.05 23.14 -4.24
N LYS A 248 9.77 23.99 -5.24
CA LYS A 248 8.81 23.65 -6.30
C LYS A 248 9.36 22.60 -7.26
N ASP A 249 8.51 21.64 -7.60
CA ASP A 249 8.67 20.80 -8.78
C ASP A 249 7.41 20.95 -9.67
N ASN A 250 7.63 21.20 -10.96
CA ASN A 250 6.57 21.41 -11.95
C ASN A 250 5.42 22.35 -11.52
N ASP A 251 5.78 23.51 -10.97
CA ASP A 251 4.85 24.53 -10.44
C ASP A 251 3.97 24.07 -9.27
N MET A 252 4.42 23.06 -8.50
CA MET A 252 3.73 22.54 -7.32
C MET A 252 4.73 22.35 -6.16
N TRP A 253 4.22 22.42 -4.93
CA TRP A 253 4.94 22.04 -3.72
C TRP A 253 4.42 20.69 -3.24
N GLN A 254 5.32 19.75 -2.97
CA GLN A 254 5.01 18.60 -2.13
C GLN A 254 5.04 19.06 -0.68
N VAL A 255 3.95 18.87 0.03
CA VAL A 255 3.77 19.36 1.40
C VAL A 255 3.15 18.28 2.27
N GLU A 256 3.45 18.34 3.57
CA GLU A 256 2.67 17.61 4.58
C GLU A 256 1.57 18.54 5.12
N ILE A 257 0.33 18.05 5.11
CA ILE A 257 -0.85 18.80 5.54
C ILE A 257 -1.44 18.10 6.76
N MET A 258 -1.65 18.86 7.83
CA MET A 258 -2.40 18.44 9.00
C MET A 258 -3.85 18.93 8.89
N ALA A 259 -4.81 18.03 9.05
CA ALA A 259 -6.23 18.33 9.05
C ALA A 259 -6.92 17.91 10.35
N HIS A 260 -7.83 18.76 10.84
CA HIS A 260 -8.68 18.46 11.99
C HIS A 260 -10.02 17.88 11.54
N LEU A 261 -10.31 16.64 11.93
CA LEU A 261 -11.55 15.95 11.63
C LEU A 261 -12.36 15.72 12.90
N LYS A 262 -13.68 15.89 12.80
CA LYS A 262 -14.64 15.63 13.88
C LYS A 262 -15.63 14.57 13.47
N ALA A 263 -15.94 13.64 14.37
CA ALA A 263 -16.98 12.64 14.14
C ALA A 263 -18.35 13.33 14.10
N ASP A 264 -19.19 12.96 13.13
CA ASP A 264 -20.52 13.54 12.91
C ASP A 264 -21.45 13.30 14.11
N ASN A 265 -21.26 12.16 14.79
CA ASN A 265 -21.97 11.83 16.02
C ASN A 265 -21.30 12.39 17.30
N GLY A 266 -20.15 13.05 17.16
CA GLY A 266 -19.35 13.62 18.25
C GLY A 266 -18.70 12.60 19.19
N LYS A 267 -18.54 11.34 18.76
CA LYS A 267 -18.03 10.23 19.60
C LYS A 267 -17.07 9.29 18.89
N ALA A 268 -17.40 8.87 17.68
CA ALA A 268 -16.65 7.84 16.95
C ALA A 268 -16.93 7.94 15.45
N PHE A 269 -15.92 7.65 14.64
CA PHE A 269 -16.04 7.61 13.19
C PHE A 269 -16.51 6.23 12.71
N THR A 270 -17.47 6.24 11.80
CA THR A 270 -17.77 5.06 10.98
C THR A 270 -16.74 4.91 9.86
N LEU A 271 -16.60 3.70 9.30
CA LEU A 271 -15.71 3.43 8.17
C LEU A 271 -16.00 4.39 7.00
N GLN A 272 -17.26 4.48 6.58
CA GLN A 272 -17.64 5.32 5.44
C GLN A 272 -17.41 6.80 5.71
N GLU A 273 -17.74 7.27 6.91
CA GLU A 273 -17.56 8.67 7.30
C GLU A 273 -16.08 9.08 7.29
N LEU A 274 -15.21 8.25 7.87
CA LEU A 274 -13.79 8.53 7.91
C LEU A 274 -13.20 8.67 6.50
N ILE A 275 -13.53 7.72 5.61
CA ILE A 275 -13.02 7.72 4.23
C ILE A 275 -13.65 8.84 3.41
N PHE A 276 -14.93 9.15 3.63
CA PHE A 276 -15.58 10.30 3.00
C PHE A 276 -14.85 11.60 3.33
N LYS A 277 -14.53 11.82 4.61
CA LYS A 277 -13.82 13.02 5.05
C LYS A 277 -12.42 13.08 4.43
N LEU A 278 -11.64 11.99 4.48
CA LEU A 278 -10.32 11.91 3.87
C LEU A 278 -10.37 12.16 2.35
N GLN A 279 -11.32 11.54 1.64
CA GLN A 279 -11.52 11.72 0.20
C GLN A 279 -11.74 13.19 -0.16
N ASN A 280 -12.58 13.90 0.61
CA ASN A 280 -12.86 15.30 0.33
C ASN A 280 -11.69 16.23 0.70
N LEU A 281 -10.87 15.90 1.71
CA LEU A 281 -9.63 16.65 1.98
C LEU A 281 -8.68 16.60 0.77
N MET A 282 -8.62 15.47 0.08
CA MET A 282 -7.66 15.25 -1.02
C MET A 282 -8.22 15.59 -2.41
N ALA A 283 -9.51 15.89 -2.52
CA ALA A 283 -10.21 16.03 -3.80
C ALA A 283 -9.67 17.15 -4.69
N ASP A 284 -9.15 18.23 -4.12
CA ASP A 284 -8.61 19.37 -4.88
C ASP A 284 -7.07 19.37 -4.93
N LYS A 285 -6.43 18.27 -4.52
CA LYS A 285 -4.96 18.14 -4.41
C LYS A 285 -4.43 17.07 -5.37
N GLU A 286 -3.13 17.08 -5.61
CA GLU A 286 -2.46 16.09 -6.46
C GLU A 286 -1.68 15.11 -5.56
N LEU A 287 -1.97 13.82 -5.65
CA LEU A 287 -1.35 12.81 -4.79
C LEU A 287 -0.20 12.07 -5.52
N GLY A 288 0.03 12.37 -6.80
CA GLY A 288 1.00 11.65 -7.62
C GLY A 288 0.58 10.20 -7.80
N ASP A 289 1.54 9.28 -7.68
CA ASP A 289 1.26 7.85 -7.77
C ASP A 289 0.66 7.31 -6.45
N HIS A 290 0.77 8.04 -5.33
CA HIS A 290 0.37 7.61 -3.99
C HIS A 290 -1.13 7.86 -3.71
N VAL A 291 -2.03 7.21 -4.45
CA VAL A 291 -3.49 7.40 -4.31
C VAL A 291 -4.20 6.27 -3.54
N PHE A 292 -3.52 5.16 -3.29
CA PHE A 292 -4.13 3.99 -2.65
C PHE A 292 -3.94 4.05 -1.14
N LEU A 293 -5.01 4.30 -0.39
CA LEU A 293 -5.00 4.23 1.06
C LEU A 293 -4.68 2.79 1.51
N GLU A 294 -3.62 2.65 2.29
CA GLU A 294 -3.19 1.40 2.92
C GLU A 294 -3.52 1.35 4.41
N GLY A 295 -3.98 2.46 4.97
CA GLY A 295 -4.42 2.57 6.35
C GLY A 295 -3.99 3.89 6.98
N MET A 296 -4.08 3.94 8.30
CA MET A 296 -3.60 5.06 9.09
C MET A 296 -2.72 4.57 10.24
N GLU A 297 -1.59 5.22 10.43
CA GLU A 297 -0.64 4.98 11.51
C GLU A 297 -0.86 6.00 12.62
N TYR A 298 -0.82 5.55 13.87
CA TYR A 298 -1.00 6.45 15.02
C TYR A 298 0.34 7.05 15.43
N GLU A 299 0.42 8.38 15.44
CA GLU A 299 1.66 9.15 15.66
C GLU A 299 1.74 9.79 17.05
N GLY A 300 0.69 9.65 17.87
CA GLY A 300 0.66 10.20 19.22
C GLY A 300 -0.48 11.19 19.43
N HIS A 301 -0.24 12.20 20.26
CA HIS A 301 -1.21 13.26 20.57
C HIS A 301 -0.58 14.63 20.37
N GLU A 302 -1.40 15.59 19.91
CA GLU A 302 -0.99 16.97 19.68
C GLU A 302 -2.00 17.92 20.35
N CYS A 303 -1.50 19.00 20.96
CA CYS A 303 -2.31 19.90 21.79
C CYS A 303 -2.67 21.20 21.08
N GLU A 304 -1.82 21.67 20.16
CA GLU A 304 -2.00 22.92 19.43
C GLU A 304 -2.22 22.69 17.92
N GLY A 305 -1.61 21.63 17.37
CA GLY A 305 -1.77 21.24 15.97
C GLY A 305 -1.49 22.41 15.03
N ASN A 306 -0.38 23.11 15.22
CA ASN A 306 -0.02 24.31 14.47
C ASN A 306 -1.12 25.40 14.48
N GLY A 307 -1.86 25.52 15.59
CA GLY A 307 -2.96 26.47 15.77
C GLY A 307 -4.28 26.03 15.11
N LEU A 308 -4.40 24.78 14.64
CA LEU A 308 -5.70 24.19 14.28
C LEU A 308 -6.56 23.96 15.52
N ILE A 309 -5.94 23.58 16.63
CA ILE A 309 -6.62 23.18 17.86
C ILE A 309 -6.03 23.92 19.07
N ASP A 310 -6.78 23.92 20.16
CA ASP A 310 -6.34 24.40 21.47
C ASP A 310 -6.96 23.45 22.50
N ASN A 311 -6.39 22.24 22.59
CA ASN A 311 -6.89 21.18 23.45
C ASN A 311 -5.77 20.72 24.40
N PRO A 312 -5.81 21.10 25.69
CA PRO A 312 -4.76 20.75 26.65
C PRO A 312 -4.70 19.24 26.96
N ASP A 313 -5.75 18.49 26.66
CA ASP A 313 -5.79 17.03 26.83
C ASP A 313 -5.15 16.29 25.64
N GLY A 314 -4.86 16.99 24.54
CA GLY A 314 -4.29 16.45 23.31
C GLY A 314 -5.31 15.68 22.45
N ILE A 315 -5.19 15.78 21.13
CA ILE A 315 -6.00 15.04 20.17
C ILE A 315 -5.11 13.99 19.49
N SER A 316 -5.62 12.76 19.33
CA SER A 316 -4.89 11.69 18.65
C SER A 316 -4.56 12.08 17.20
N VAL A 317 -3.30 11.91 16.83
CA VAL A 317 -2.74 12.20 15.50
C VAL A 317 -2.55 10.91 14.75
N PHE A 318 -2.94 10.92 13.48
CA PHE A 318 -2.75 9.79 12.58
C PHE A 318 -2.07 10.23 11.29
N TYR A 319 -1.07 9.48 10.84
CA TYR A 319 -0.52 9.61 9.50
C TYR A 319 -1.33 8.76 8.51
N VAL A 320 -1.73 9.34 7.38
CA VAL A 320 -2.48 8.64 6.34
C VAL A 320 -1.50 8.00 5.37
N CYS A 321 -1.45 6.67 5.37
CA CYS A 321 -0.49 5.92 4.56
C CYS A 321 -1.08 5.64 3.18
N CYS A 322 -0.46 6.20 2.13
CA CYS A 322 -0.84 5.98 0.74
C CYS A 322 0.26 5.26 -0.06
N GLY A 323 -0.08 4.12 -0.66
CA GLY A 323 0.75 3.35 -1.58
C GLY A 323 0.55 3.74 -3.05
N SER A 324 1.49 3.28 -3.89
CA SER A 324 1.52 3.49 -5.35
C SER A 324 0.78 2.45 -6.17
#